data_AF-A0AAP8KL05-F1
#
_entry.id   AF-A0AAP8KL05-F1
#
_cell.length_a   1.000
_cell.length_b   1.000
_cell.length_c   1.000
_cell.angle_alpha   90.00
_cell.angle_beta   90.00
_cell.angle_gamma   90.00
#
_symmetry.space_group_name_H-M   'P 1'
#
loop_
_entity.id
_entity.type
_entity.pdbx_description
1 polymer ?
#
loop_
_entity_poly.entity_id
_entity_poly.type
_entity_poly.pdbx_seq_one_letter_code
_entity_poly.pdbx_strand_id
1 'polypeptide(L)'
;QESCVIRIVPQFFQQQKSTYKFNDFKHLMNKKQGLLLFSGPTGSGKSTLMYQMVSYANKALNLNVISIEDPVEMQIPGIVQINVNDKAGINYVNSFKAILRCDPDVILIGEIRDKDVAKCVIQAS
;
A
#
# COMPACT_ATOMS: atom_id res chain seq x y z
N GLN A 1 24.68 6.00 -31.10
CA GLN A 1 24.08 4.67 -30.88
C GLN A 1 23.54 4.67 -29.47
N GLU A 2 22.22 4.59 -29.30
CA GLU A 2 21.61 4.42 -27.99
C GLU A 2 21.55 2.93 -27.65
N SER A 3 21.88 2.58 -26.42
CA SER A 3 21.72 1.21 -25.90
C SER A 3 20.53 1.16 -24.97
N CYS A 4 19.68 0.13 -25.15
CA CYS A 4 18.53 -0.15 -24.30
C CYS A 4 18.77 -1.45 -23.53
N VAL A 5 18.44 -1.46 -22.25
CA VAL A 5 18.47 -2.66 -21.40
C VAL A 5 17.07 -2.91 -20.87
N ILE A 6 16.50 -4.06 -21.21
CA ILE A 6 15.19 -4.49 -20.73
C ILE A 6 15.39 -5.62 -19.72
N ARG A 7 15.02 -5.38 -18.46
CA ARG A 7 15.05 -6.40 -17.41
C ARG A 7 13.67 -7.06 -17.31
N ILE A 8 13.59 -8.33 -17.69
CA ILE A 8 12.38 -9.14 -17.50
C ILE A 8 12.39 -9.70 -16.08
N VAL A 9 11.48 -9.22 -15.23
CA VAL A 9 11.29 -9.75 -13.87
C VAL A 9 9.96 -10.49 -13.82
N PRO A 10 9.94 -11.81 -13.54
CA PRO A 10 8.69 -12.53 -13.36
C PRO A 10 7.95 -11.98 -12.13
N GLN A 11 6.65 -11.70 -12.27
CA GLN A 11 5.80 -11.21 -11.17
C GLN A 11 5.42 -12.30 -10.15
N PHE A 12 5.94 -13.52 -10.30
CA PHE A 12 5.68 -14.59 -9.35
C PHE A 12 6.40 -14.32 -8.04
N PHE A 13 5.62 -14.29 -6.97
CA PHE A 13 6.10 -14.23 -5.59
C PHE A 13 7.08 -15.39 -5.36
N GLN A 14 8.38 -15.12 -5.44
CA GLN A 14 9.28 -15.86 -4.57
C GLN A 14 8.85 -15.48 -3.16
N GLN A 15 8.50 -16.47 -2.34
CA GLN A 15 8.63 -16.36 -0.89
C GLN A 15 10.10 -16.04 -0.60
N GLN A 16 10.53 -14.81 -0.85
CA GLN A 16 11.76 -14.33 -0.30
C GLN A 16 11.54 -14.34 1.20
N LYS A 17 12.45 -15.01 1.92
CA LYS A 17 12.61 -14.85 3.36
C LYS A 17 12.74 -13.35 3.60
N SER A 18 11.61 -12.71 3.92
CA SER A 18 11.57 -11.31 4.30
C SER A 18 12.58 -11.11 5.43
N THR A 19 13.48 -10.14 5.27
CA THR A 19 14.41 -9.74 6.34
C THR A 19 13.65 -9.35 7.61
N TYR A 20 12.41 -8.88 7.45
CA TYR A 20 11.47 -8.58 8.52
C TYR A 20 10.52 -9.75 8.76
N LYS A 21 10.50 -10.31 9.97
CA LYS A 21 9.51 -11.33 10.30
C LYS A 21 8.15 -10.63 10.46
N PHE A 22 7.24 -10.84 9.51
CA PHE A 22 5.86 -10.31 9.57
C PHE A 22 5.17 -10.56 10.93
N ASN A 23 5.52 -11.66 11.60
CA ASN A 23 5.04 -11.98 12.95
C ASN A 23 5.30 -10.86 13.97
N ASP A 24 6.37 -10.10 13.84
CA ASP A 24 6.71 -9.01 14.75
C ASP A 24 5.70 -7.85 14.64
N PHE A 25 5.03 -7.68 13.50
CA PHE A 25 4.09 -6.59 13.25
C PHE A 25 2.61 -6.98 13.48
N LYS A 26 2.30 -8.27 13.63
CA LYS A 26 0.90 -8.74 13.79
C LYS A 26 0.17 -8.07 14.94
N HIS A 27 0.85 -7.81 16.05
CA HIS A 27 0.25 -7.19 17.23
C HIS A 27 -0.19 -5.73 16.96
N LEU A 28 0.48 -5.02 16.04
CA LEU A 28 0.11 -3.66 15.63
C LEU A 28 -1.19 -3.69 14.80
N MET A 29 -1.39 -4.74 13.99
CA MET A 29 -2.58 -4.91 13.15
C MET A 29 -3.86 -5.19 13.95
N ASN A 30 -3.74 -5.55 15.24
CA ASN A 30 -4.89 -5.76 16.12
C ASN A 30 -5.37 -4.46 16.80
N LYS A 31 -4.71 -3.31 16.54
CA LYS A 31 -5.14 -2.01 17.05
C LYS A 31 -6.34 -1.52 16.24
N LYS A 32 -7.32 -0.90 16.91
CA LYS A 32 -8.54 -0.39 16.27
C LYS A 32 -8.31 0.77 15.32
N GLN A 33 -7.26 1.56 15.57
CA GLN A 33 -6.85 2.69 14.74
C GLN A 33 -5.36 2.99 14.94
N GLY A 34 -4.76 3.68 13.98
CA GLY A 34 -3.40 4.17 14.06
C GLY A 34 -2.75 4.34 12.70
N LEU A 35 -1.54 4.89 12.69
CA LEU A 35 -0.74 5.12 11.49
C LEU A 35 0.56 4.32 11.56
N LEU A 36 0.81 3.52 10.52
CA LEU A 36 2.08 2.81 10.32
C LEU A 36 2.82 3.42 9.14
N LEU A 37 4.03 3.94 9.41
CA LEU A 37 4.88 4.57 8.40
C LEU A 37 6.12 3.71 8.16
N PHE A 38 6.34 3.34 6.90
CA PHE A 38 7.53 2.61 6.45
C PHE A 38 8.46 3.56 5.70
N SER A 39 9.72 3.64 6.14
CA SER A 39 10.74 4.47 5.51
C SER A 39 12.00 3.65 5.22
N GLY A 40 12.75 4.05 4.19
CA GLY A 40 13.94 3.36 3.72
C GLY A 40 14.17 3.56 2.22
N PRO A 41 15.38 3.27 1.70
CA PRO A 41 15.72 3.50 0.29
C PRO A 41 14.92 2.61 -0.67
N THR A 42 14.96 2.89 -1.96
CA THR A 42 14.38 2.04 -3.00
C THR A 42 14.95 0.62 -2.92
N GLY A 43 14.10 -0.40 -3.08
CA GLY A 43 14.52 -1.81 -3.00
C GLY A 43 14.68 -2.38 -1.58
N SER A 44 14.34 -1.62 -0.53
CA SER A 44 14.39 -2.09 0.87
C SER A 44 13.24 -3.05 1.28
N GLY A 45 12.31 -3.34 0.37
CA GLY A 45 11.20 -4.26 0.63
C GLY A 45 9.98 -3.64 1.34
N LYS A 46 9.84 -2.31 1.35
CA LYS A 46 8.69 -1.59 1.94
C LYS A 46 7.36 -2.06 1.36
N SER A 47 7.20 -1.95 0.02
CA SER A 47 5.97 -2.37 -0.68
C SER A 47 5.67 -3.84 -0.39
N THR A 48 6.68 -4.71 -0.37
CA THR A 48 6.54 -6.14 -0.05
C THR A 48 5.98 -6.36 1.35
N LEU A 49 6.51 -5.69 2.37
CA LEU A 49 6.02 -5.80 3.75
C LEU A 49 4.59 -5.23 3.85
N MET A 50 4.34 -4.06 3.26
CA MET A 50 3.01 -3.44 3.25
C MET A 50 1.97 -4.38 2.63
N TYR A 51 2.28 -5.00 1.48
CA TYR A 51 1.43 -5.99 0.81
C TYR A 51 1.16 -7.24 1.64
N GLN A 52 2.18 -7.74 2.37
CA GLN A 52 1.97 -8.83 3.32
C GLN A 52 1.00 -8.45 4.44
N MET A 53 1.11 -7.22 4.95
CA MET A 53 0.24 -6.71 6.01
C MET A 53 -1.21 -6.54 5.55
N VAL A 54 -1.46 -5.93 4.39
CA VAL A 54 -2.82 -5.77 3.86
C VAL A 54 -3.43 -7.10 3.43
N SER A 55 -2.64 -8.02 2.88
CA SER A 55 -3.11 -9.37 2.55
C SER A 55 -3.52 -10.14 3.80
N TYR A 56 -2.79 -9.99 4.91
CA TYR A 56 -3.17 -10.55 6.20
C TYR A 56 -4.43 -9.88 6.78
N ALA A 57 -4.53 -8.56 6.72
CA ALA A 57 -5.73 -7.83 7.17
C ALA A 57 -6.98 -8.31 6.43
N ASN A 58 -6.91 -8.41 5.10
CA ASN A 58 -8.01 -8.91 4.29
C ASN A 58 -8.34 -10.39 4.59
N LYS A 59 -7.35 -11.29 4.52
CA LYS A 59 -7.61 -12.74 4.54
C LYS A 59 -7.77 -13.33 5.94
N ALA A 60 -6.99 -12.86 6.90
CA ALA A 60 -6.95 -13.44 8.24
C ALA A 60 -7.82 -12.68 9.24
N LEU A 61 -7.93 -11.35 9.08
CA LEU A 61 -8.76 -10.51 9.95
C LEU A 61 -10.13 -10.16 9.34
N ASN A 62 -10.37 -10.50 8.06
CA ASN A 62 -11.61 -10.22 7.34
C ASN A 62 -11.99 -8.73 7.37
N LEU A 63 -10.99 -7.86 7.16
CA LEU A 63 -11.14 -6.41 7.15
C LEU A 63 -11.28 -5.88 5.72
N ASN A 64 -12.10 -4.84 5.54
CA ASN A 64 -12.24 -4.12 4.29
C ASN A 64 -10.99 -3.26 4.02
N VAL A 65 -10.20 -3.65 3.01
CA VAL A 65 -8.95 -2.97 2.67
C VAL A 65 -9.05 -2.25 1.34
N ILE A 66 -8.66 -0.97 1.33
CA ILE A 66 -8.57 -0.15 0.13
C ILE A 66 -7.17 0.46 0.02
N SER A 67 -6.57 0.44 -1.17
CA SER A 67 -5.28 1.08 -1.44
C SER A 67 -5.36 2.19 -2.49
N ILE A 68 -4.44 3.17 -2.38
CA ILE A 68 -4.17 4.19 -3.40
C ILE A 68 -2.68 4.15 -3.72
N GLU A 69 -2.31 3.90 -4.97
CA GLU A 69 -0.94 3.56 -5.38
C GLU A 69 -0.59 4.19 -6.75
N ASP A 70 0.69 4.44 -7.02
CA ASP A 70 1.19 5.06 -8.25
C ASP A 70 2.50 4.40 -8.77
N PRO A 71 2.43 3.32 -9.57
CA PRO A 71 1.27 2.48 -9.85
C PRO A 71 1.14 1.33 -8.84
N VAL A 72 0.03 0.58 -8.91
CA VAL A 72 -0.12 -0.73 -8.26
C VAL A 72 0.96 -1.68 -8.79
N GLU A 73 1.84 -2.14 -7.92
CA GLU A 73 2.94 -3.05 -8.28
C GLU A 73 2.46 -4.48 -8.52
N MET A 74 1.46 -4.92 -7.75
CA MET A 74 0.87 -6.26 -7.82
C MET A 74 -0.58 -6.25 -7.39
N GLN A 75 -1.40 -7.03 -8.10
CA GLN A 75 -2.80 -7.24 -7.74
C GLN A 75 -2.90 -8.20 -6.54
N ILE A 76 -3.63 -7.78 -5.51
CA ILE A 76 -3.92 -8.56 -4.31
C ILE A 76 -5.40 -8.95 -4.36
N PRO A 77 -5.73 -10.25 -4.44
CA PRO A 77 -7.11 -10.68 -4.48
C PRO A 77 -7.89 -10.25 -3.24
N GLY A 78 -9.09 -9.69 -3.46
CA GLY A 78 -10.04 -9.33 -2.42
C GLY A 78 -9.84 -7.96 -1.77
N ILE A 79 -8.90 -7.14 -2.25
CA ILE A 79 -8.78 -5.73 -1.82
C ILE A 79 -9.10 -4.81 -3.00
N VAL A 80 -9.58 -3.60 -2.72
CA VAL A 80 -9.79 -2.58 -3.75
C VAL A 80 -8.50 -1.79 -3.92
N GLN A 81 -7.90 -1.81 -5.13
CA GLN A 81 -6.66 -1.08 -5.41
C GLN A 81 -6.91 0.03 -6.45
N ILE A 82 -6.70 1.27 -6.03
CA ILE A 82 -6.86 2.45 -6.88
C ILE A 82 -5.50 2.85 -7.42
N ASN A 83 -5.36 2.83 -8.74
CA ASN A 83 -4.21 3.43 -9.42
C ASN A 83 -4.42 4.95 -9.53
N VAL A 84 -3.39 5.72 -9.18
CA VAL A 84 -3.34 7.15 -9.47
C VAL A 84 -3.32 7.37 -10.98
N ASN A 85 -4.14 8.31 -11.41
CA ASN A 85 -4.24 8.77 -12.78
C ASN A 85 -4.63 10.25 -12.78
N ASP A 86 -3.62 11.12 -12.71
CA ASP A 86 -3.82 12.57 -12.69
C ASP A 86 -4.58 13.09 -13.91
N LYS A 87 -4.42 12.45 -15.08
CA LYS A 87 -5.13 12.84 -16.32
C LYS A 87 -6.63 12.61 -16.21
N ALA A 88 -7.05 11.61 -15.42
CA ALA A 88 -8.45 11.33 -15.12
C ALA A 88 -8.93 12.01 -13.82
N GLY A 89 -8.10 12.84 -13.18
CA GLY A 89 -8.41 13.48 -11.90
C GLY A 89 -8.38 12.56 -10.68
N ILE A 90 -7.86 11.33 -10.83
CA ILE A 90 -7.70 10.34 -9.77
C ILE A 90 -6.33 10.56 -9.14
N ASN A 91 -6.26 11.37 -8.10
CA ASN A 91 -5.03 11.63 -7.35
C ASN A 91 -5.17 11.20 -5.89
N TYR A 92 -4.05 11.18 -5.15
CA TYR A 92 -4.04 10.76 -3.75
C TYR A 92 -5.08 11.49 -2.90
N VAL A 93 -5.20 12.81 -3.00
CA VAL A 93 -6.11 13.59 -2.14
C VAL A 93 -7.58 13.32 -2.46
N ASN A 94 -7.94 13.31 -3.73
CA ASN A 94 -9.32 13.08 -4.17
C ASN A 94 -9.75 11.64 -3.90
N SER A 95 -8.89 10.68 -4.21
CA SER A 95 -9.12 9.28 -3.90
C SER A 95 -9.24 9.07 -2.40
N PHE A 96 -8.37 9.68 -1.58
CA PHE A 96 -8.45 9.57 -0.12
C PHE A 96 -9.80 10.04 0.43
N LYS A 97 -10.31 11.17 -0.05
CA LYS A 97 -11.64 11.65 0.35
C LYS A 97 -12.77 10.74 -0.10
N ALA A 98 -12.62 10.07 -1.25
CA ALA A 98 -13.61 9.13 -1.75
C ALA A 98 -13.64 7.85 -0.91
N ILE A 99 -12.48 7.27 -0.60
CA ILE A 99 -12.39 5.99 0.14
C ILE A 99 -12.96 6.08 1.55
N LEU A 100 -12.89 7.24 2.22
CA LEU A 100 -13.45 7.40 3.56
C LEU A 100 -14.98 7.18 3.62
N ARG A 101 -15.67 7.24 2.46
CA ARG A 101 -17.10 6.94 2.35
C ARG A 101 -17.39 5.47 2.05
N CYS A 102 -16.37 4.67 1.78
CA CYS A 102 -16.49 3.24 1.47
C CYS A 102 -16.40 2.36 2.73
N ASP A 103 -16.47 2.97 3.92
CA ASP A 103 -16.32 2.29 5.22
C ASP A 103 -15.06 1.40 5.28
N PRO A 104 -13.85 1.95 5.00
CA PRO A 104 -12.63 1.16 4.98
C PRO A 104 -12.15 0.89 6.41
N ASP A 105 -11.79 -0.36 6.70
CA ASP A 105 -11.11 -0.73 7.95
C ASP A 105 -9.60 -0.42 7.87
N VAL A 106 -9.00 -0.63 6.70
CA VAL A 106 -7.57 -0.41 6.46
C VAL A 106 -7.36 0.35 5.16
N ILE A 107 -6.56 1.41 5.23
CA ILE A 107 -6.17 2.21 4.07
C ILE A 107 -4.66 2.06 3.85
N LEU A 108 -4.27 1.62 2.65
CA LEU A 108 -2.88 1.61 2.21
C LEU A 108 -2.62 2.78 1.27
N ILE A 109 -1.68 3.64 1.63
CA ILE A 109 -1.20 4.72 0.78
C ILE A 109 0.20 4.36 0.31
N GLY A 110 0.38 4.23 -1.01
CA GLY A 110 1.66 3.80 -1.60
C GLY A 110 2.83 4.67 -1.15
N GLU A 111 2.63 5.98 -1.06
CA GLU A 111 3.62 6.92 -0.54
C GLU A 111 2.99 8.27 -0.15
N ILE A 112 3.72 9.04 0.66
CA ILE A 112 3.35 10.40 1.05
C ILE A 112 4.45 11.34 0.55
N ARG A 113 4.24 11.97 -0.60
CA ARG A 113 5.18 12.92 -1.21
C ARG A 113 4.94 14.37 -0.76
N ASP A 114 3.67 14.72 -0.56
CA ASP A 114 3.26 16.11 -0.37
C ASP A 114 2.49 16.33 0.93
N LYS A 115 2.52 17.59 1.39
CA LYS A 115 1.85 18.03 2.63
C LYS A 115 0.34 17.75 2.63
N ASP A 116 -0.31 17.82 1.48
CA ASP A 116 -1.76 17.68 1.38
C ASP A 116 -2.19 16.22 1.58
N VAL A 117 -1.41 15.27 1.04
CA VAL A 117 -1.58 13.83 1.31
C VAL A 117 -1.29 13.53 2.78
N ALA A 118 -0.19 14.07 3.32
CA ALA A 118 0.17 13.89 4.73
C ALA A 118 -0.93 14.38 5.68
N LYS A 119 -1.51 15.55 5.39
CA LYS A 119 -2.63 16.12 6.16
C LYS A 119 -3.85 15.21 6.14
N CYS A 120 -4.19 14.66 4.97
CA CYS A 120 -5.32 13.72 4.85
C CYS A 120 -5.10 12.46 5.69
N VAL A 121 -3.90 11.89 5.62
CA VAL A 121 -3.54 10.66 6.36
C VAL A 121 -3.61 10.88 7.88
N ILE A 122 -3.02 11.97 8.38
CA ILE A 122 -3.01 12.27 9.83
C ILE A 122 -4.42 12.52 10.36
N GLN A 123 -5.29 13.17 9.58
CA GLN A 123 -6.65 13.46 10.01
C GLN A 123 -7.55 12.23 10.10
N ALA A 124 -7.18 11.14 9.42
CA ALA A 124 -7.94 9.90 9.39
C ALA A 124 -7.49 8.86 10.43
N SER A 125 -6.33 9.05 11.07
CA SER A 125 -5.72 8.08 11.99
C SER A 125 -6.13 8.25 13.45
#